data_AF-A0A269YYX2-F1
#
_entry.id   AF-A0A269YYX2-F1
#
_cell.length_a   1.000
_cell.length_b   1.000
_cell.length_c   1.000
_cell.angle_alpha   90.00
_cell.angle_beta   90.00
_cell.angle_gamma   90.00
#
_symmetry.space_group_name_H-M   'P 1'
#
loop_
_entity.id
_entity.type
_entity.pdbx_description
1 polymer ?
#
loop_
_entity_poly.entity_id
_entity_poly.type
_entity_poly.pdbx_seq_one_letter_code
_entity_poly.pdbx_strand_id
1 'polypeptide(L)' 'YIDITAQGIDKHTTIQKIIGATTEYIAFGNDHNDIQMLEHASHGYFVTNLHMDHTTFINNPQITLVDDT' A
#
# COMPACT_ATOMS: atom_id res chain seq x y z
N TYR A 1 -1.08 -10.61 -10.40
CA TYR A 1 -0.77 -10.21 -11.79
C TYR A 1 0.51 -9.38 -11.79
N ILE A 2 1.13 -9.10 -12.94
CA ILE A 2 2.29 -8.20 -13.02
C ILE A 2 1.88 -6.97 -13.82
N ASP A 3 1.89 -5.82 -13.16
CA ASP A 3 1.69 -4.51 -13.79
C ASP A 3 3.05 -3.93 -14.19
N ILE A 4 3.17 -3.44 -15.42
CA ILE A 4 4.38 -2.78 -15.94
C ILE A 4 4.01 -1.34 -16.30
N THR A 5 4.60 -0.38 -15.61
CA THR A 5 4.36 1.07 -15.79
C THR A 5 5.68 1.80 -16.07
N ALA A 6 5.59 3.07 -16.48
CA ALA A 6 6.78 3.91 -16.61
C ALA A 6 7.45 4.12 -15.25
N GLN A 7 8.77 4.36 -15.25
CA GLN A 7 9.52 4.60 -14.02
C GLN A 7 8.92 5.77 -13.21
N GLY A 8 8.72 5.55 -11.92
CA GLY A 8 8.12 6.54 -11.01
C GLY A 8 6.61 6.73 -11.18
N ILE A 9 5.92 5.78 -11.83
CA ILE A 9 4.45 5.75 -11.91
C ILE A 9 3.91 4.58 -11.09
N ASP A 10 3.31 4.91 -9.96
CA ASP A 10 2.64 3.99 -9.05
C ASP A 10 1.48 4.70 -8.31
N LYS A 11 0.83 3.99 -7.39
CA LYS A 11 -0.26 4.53 -6.57
C LYS A 11 0.21 5.68 -5.67
N HIS A 12 1.40 5.58 -5.06
CA HIS A 12 1.94 6.60 -4.16
C HIS A 12 2.18 7.94 -4.89
N THR A 13 2.90 7.89 -6.01
CA THR A 13 3.20 9.07 -6.84
C THR A 13 1.95 9.69 -7.45
N THR A 14 0.89 8.90 -7.66
CA THR A 14 -0.43 9.43 -8.06
C THR A 14 -1.06 10.25 -6.95
N ILE A 15 -1.05 9.76 -5.70
CA ILE A 15 -1.56 10.49 -4.54
C ILE A 15 -0.82 11.82 -4.36
N GLN A 16 0.51 11.82 -4.43
CA GLN A 16 1.31 13.05 -4.35
C GLN A 16 0.90 14.10 -5.39
N LYS A 17 0.52 13.68 -6.61
CA LYS A 17 0.06 14.59 -7.67
C LYS A 17 -1.34 15.13 -7.44
N ILE A 18 -2.22 14.36 -6.81
CA ILE A 18 -3.63 14.74 -6.63
C ILE A 18 -3.82 15.61 -5.39
N ILE A 19 -3.30 15.17 -4.24
CA ILE A 19 -3.57 15.83 -2.94
C ILE A 19 -2.37 16.59 -2.39
N GLY A 20 -1.20 16.50 -3.04
CA GLY A 20 0.03 17.16 -2.63
C GLY A 20 1.02 16.22 -1.95
N ALA A 21 2.31 16.47 -2.15
CA ALA A 21 3.40 15.58 -1.73
C ALA A 21 3.61 15.52 -0.20
N THR A 22 3.10 16.49 0.54
CA THR A 22 3.24 16.59 2.01
C THR A 22 1.93 16.33 2.74
N THR A 23 0.87 15.96 2.02
CA THR A 23 -0.45 15.77 2.60
C THR A 23 -0.52 14.39 3.25
N GLU A 24 -0.87 14.35 4.52
CA GLU A 24 -1.08 13.08 5.23
C GLU A 24 -2.36 12.39 4.74
N TYR A 25 -2.31 11.07 4.63
CA TYR A 25 -3.45 10.25 4.24
C TYR A 25 -3.38 8.88 4.93
N ILE A 26 -4.55 8.27 5.07
CA ILE A 26 -4.71 6.87 5.49
C ILE A 26 -4.92 6.04 4.22
N ALA A 27 -4.28 4.89 4.13
CA ALA A 27 -4.39 4.00 2.99
C ALA A 27 -4.77 2.59 3.40
N PHE A 28 -5.59 1.96 2.56
CA PHE A 28 -5.98 0.56 2.66
C PHE A 28 -5.60 -0.13 1.34
N GLY A 29 -4.98 -1.30 1.44
CA GLY A 29 -4.51 -2.07 0.28
C GLY A 29 -4.44 -3.55 0.63
N ASN A 30 -4.29 -4.41 -0.37
CA ASN A 30 -4.38 -5.85 -0.19
C ASN A 30 -3.45 -6.66 -1.11
N ASP A 31 -2.67 -5.99 -1.96
CA ASP A 31 -1.78 -6.64 -2.91
C ASP A 31 -0.42 -5.92 -2.99
N HIS A 32 0.52 -6.52 -3.71
CA HIS A 32 1.89 -6.03 -3.83
C HIS A 32 1.97 -4.61 -4.42
N ASN A 33 1.11 -4.27 -5.39
CA ASN A 33 1.11 -2.95 -6.01
C ASN A 33 0.59 -1.82 -5.08
N ASP A 34 0.12 -2.16 -3.87
CA ASP A 34 -0.27 -1.20 -2.83
C ASP A 34 0.88 -0.82 -1.89
N ILE A 35 1.94 -1.63 -1.81
CA ILE A 35 2.96 -1.51 -0.75
C ILE A 35 3.56 -0.10 -0.71
N GLN A 36 4.00 0.45 -1.85
CA GLN A 36 4.57 1.81 -1.89
C GLN A 36 3.59 2.88 -1.37
N MET A 37 2.29 2.75 -1.63
CA MET A 37 1.29 3.67 -1.06
C MET A 37 1.14 3.47 0.44
N LEU A 38 1.08 2.23 0.92
CA LEU A 38 0.90 1.90 2.33
C LEU A 38 2.10 2.36 3.18
N GLU A 39 3.32 2.25 2.67
CA GLU A 39 4.55 2.67 3.38
C GLU A 39 4.66 4.18 3.56
N HIS A 40 4.01 4.96 2.70
CA HIS A 40 4.06 6.43 2.72
C HIS A 40 2.78 7.07 3.27
N ALA A 41 1.81 6.27 3.68
CA ALA A 41 0.63 6.75 4.39
C ALA A 41 1.00 7.09 5.84
N SER A 42 0.27 8.02 6.47
CA SER A 42 0.43 8.22 7.92
C SER A 42 -0.02 6.99 8.70
N HIS A 43 -0.99 6.25 8.15
CA HIS A 43 -1.40 4.92 8.59
C HIS A 43 -1.70 4.05 7.36
N GLY A 44 -0.94 2.96 7.20
CA GLY A 44 -1.16 1.96 6.16
C GLY A 44 -1.80 0.70 6.74
N TYR A 45 -2.91 0.27 6.16
CA TYR A 45 -3.59 -0.98 6.52
C TYR A 45 -3.53 -1.97 5.38
N PHE A 46 -2.90 -3.12 5.63
CA PHE A 46 -2.97 -4.25 4.71
C PHE A 46 -4.16 -5.12 5.09
N VAL A 47 -5.18 -5.13 4.25
CA VAL A 47 -6.40 -5.90 4.43
C VAL A 47 -6.17 -7.29 3.83
N THR A 48 -6.20 -8.31 4.68
CA THR A 48 -5.96 -9.69 4.31
C THR A 48 -7.13 -10.59 4.68
N ASN A 49 -7.08 -11.83 4.22
CA ASN A 49 -7.95 -12.91 4.64
C ASN A 49 -7.17 -14.23 4.70
N LEU A 50 -7.82 -15.29 5.19
CA LEU A 50 -7.25 -16.63 5.36
C LEU A 50 -6.62 -17.26 4.09
N HIS A 51 -6.96 -16.77 2.91
CA HIS A 51 -6.50 -17.34 1.63
C HIS A 51 -5.37 -16.55 0.97
N MET A 52 -4.94 -15.41 1.54
CA MET A 52 -3.86 -14.61 0.98
C MET A 52 -2.54 -14.85 1.72
N ASP A 53 -1.53 -15.29 0.97
CA ASP A 53 -0.15 -15.31 1.45
C ASP A 53 0.43 -13.89 1.44
N HIS A 54 0.38 -13.25 2.60
CA HIS A 54 0.84 -11.89 2.84
C HIS A 54 2.21 -11.85 3.54
N THR A 55 2.75 -13.02 3.92
CA THR A 55 3.95 -13.14 4.77
C THR A 55 5.22 -12.61 4.09
N THR A 56 5.24 -12.58 2.75
CA THR A 56 6.40 -12.13 1.97
C THR A 56 6.45 -10.60 1.83
N PHE A 57 5.33 -9.90 2.04
CA PHE A 57 5.20 -8.47 1.68
C PHE A 57 5.17 -7.53 2.87
N ILE A 58 4.94 -8.05 4.08
CA ILE A 58 4.71 -7.23 5.28
C ILE A 58 5.79 -7.53 6.31
N ASN A 59 7.00 -7.03 6.04
CA ASN A 59 8.04 -6.88 7.05
C ASN A 59 8.21 -5.41 7.50
N ASN A 60 7.30 -4.53 7.05
CA ASN A 60 7.35 -3.11 7.38
C ASN A 60 6.52 -2.83 8.66
N PRO A 61 7.13 -2.37 9.76
CA PRO A 61 6.43 -2.09 11.01
C PRO A 61 5.41 -0.94 10.92
N GLN A 62 5.43 -0.14 9.83
CA GLN A 62 4.47 0.94 9.61
C GLN A 62 3.14 0.47 9.02
N ILE A 63 3.05 -0.79 8.57
CA ILE A 63 1.83 -1.36 7.99
C ILE A 63 1.14 -2.23 9.02
N THR A 64 -0.11 -1.88 9.34
CA THR A 64 -0.96 -2.68 10.22
C THR A 64 -1.69 -3.75 9.40
N LEU A 65 -1.55 -5.01 9.81
CA LEU A 65 -2.34 -6.10 9.24
C LEU A 65 -3.77 -6.04 9.79
N VAL A 66 -4.75 -6.09 8.90
CA VAL A 66 -6.17 -6.23 9.25
C VAL A 66 -6.66 -7.53 8.64
N ASP A 67 -7.10 -8.46 9.47
CA ASP A 67 -7.71 -9.73 9.03
C ASP A 67 -9.23 -9.55 8.93
N ASP A 68 -9.75 -9.63 7.71
CA ASP A 68 -11.18 -9.61 7.42
C ASP A 68 -11.66 -11.08 7.35
N THR A 69 -11.88 -11.65 8.54
CA THR A 69 -12.26 -13.06 8.78
C THR A 69 -13.60 -13.45 8.17
#